data_AF-A0AA36I837-F1
#
_entry.id   AF-A0AA36I837-F1
#
_cell.length_a   1.000
_cell.length_b   1.000
_cell.length_c   1.000
_cell.angle_alpha   90.00
_cell.angle_beta   90.00
_cell.angle_gamma   90.00
#
_symmetry.space_group_name_H-M   'P 1'
#
loop_
_entity.id
_entity.type
_entity.pdbx_description
1 polymer ?
#
loop_
_entity_poly.entity_id
_entity_poly.type
_entity_poly.pdbx_seq_one_letter_code
_entity_poly.pdbx_strand_id
1 'polypeptide(L)'
;MPVLAAVGFQLITSFYKNDPQVRSEMVADDHVDALPLMYLDQLKWIPVLAFAVSTLQTVMQLLVTAAFCRLLPKVQPPFQRSLSIRAQIAALKMSMVLQASEMLADASIVPWLIRMCGASFGHGCAMGLQVTLPETLEVGRGCFFATGNILTSVDVDQGQFKVPCKTVMSDHTFLGNHNHLLQGLPEGSFCGVGTWLPNRPTEPNMSYFGNPAMKFRRLGNQSAGTRQGPERASCLARMWHHFSTSVMDVFLYRGVQGMVTGLALLSSRRFCPVITQSALDLHGLCLGFLVSLLSGVGQPALQQ
;
A
#
# COMPACT_ATOMS: atom_id res chain seq x y z
N MET A 1 -2.43 -12.58 -0.24
CA MET A 1 -2.03 -13.49 0.87
C MET A 1 -2.26 -14.96 0.53
N PRO A 2 -3.45 -15.46 0.11
CA PRO A 2 -3.65 -16.91 -0.08
C PRO A 2 -2.90 -17.49 -1.29
N VAL A 3 -2.75 -16.72 -2.37
CA VAL A 3 -2.19 -17.18 -3.65
C VAL A 3 -0.72 -17.60 -3.55
N LEU A 4 0.14 -16.78 -2.95
CA LEU A 4 1.58 -17.08 -2.83
C LEU A 4 1.86 -18.21 -1.82
N ALA A 5 1.09 -18.31 -0.75
CA ALA A 5 1.17 -19.44 0.18
C ALA A 5 0.73 -20.75 -0.50
N ALA A 6 -0.33 -20.71 -1.30
CA ALA A 6 -0.78 -21.86 -2.10
C ALA A 6 0.23 -22.26 -3.18
N VAL A 7 0.83 -21.29 -3.89
CA VAL A 7 1.89 -21.55 -4.90
C VAL A 7 3.15 -22.10 -4.23
N GLY A 8 3.59 -21.51 -3.11
CA GLY A 8 4.72 -22.03 -2.34
C GLY A 8 4.46 -23.44 -1.85
N PHE A 9 3.26 -23.72 -1.36
CA PHE A 9 2.85 -25.07 -0.96
C PHE A 9 2.82 -26.05 -2.14
N GLN A 10 2.29 -25.65 -3.30
CA GLN A 10 2.28 -26.48 -4.50
C GLN A 10 3.67 -26.74 -5.06
N LEU A 11 4.59 -25.77 -5.00
CA LEU A 11 5.98 -25.97 -5.41
C LEU A 11 6.67 -26.96 -4.48
N ILE A 12 6.42 -26.88 -3.18
CA ILE A 12 6.94 -27.83 -2.19
C ILE A 12 6.37 -29.24 -2.48
N THR A 13 5.07 -29.39 -2.65
CA THR A 13 4.46 -30.71 -2.93
C THR A 13 4.86 -31.26 -4.30
N SER A 14 5.04 -30.42 -5.31
CA SER A 14 5.50 -30.81 -6.65
C SER A 14 6.98 -31.22 -6.64
N PHE A 15 7.82 -30.53 -5.88
CA PHE A 15 9.21 -30.90 -5.67
C PHE A 15 9.32 -32.30 -5.06
N TYR A 16 8.49 -32.60 -4.05
CA TYR A 16 8.48 -33.90 -3.39
C TYR A 16 7.83 -35.03 -4.21
N LYS A 17 6.84 -34.76 -5.06
CA LYS A 17 6.26 -35.76 -5.98
C LYS A 17 7.28 -36.31 -6.99
N ASN A 18 8.35 -35.56 -7.27
CA ASN A 18 9.39 -35.95 -8.21
C ASN A 18 10.54 -36.73 -7.56
N ASP A 19 10.55 -36.91 -6.23
CA ASP A 19 11.54 -37.75 -5.56
C ASP A 19 11.22 -39.25 -5.80
N PRO A 20 12.14 -40.02 -6.42
CA PRO A 20 11.91 -41.43 -6.73
C PRO A 20 11.60 -42.29 -5.50
N GLN A 21 12.19 -41.98 -4.33
CA GLN A 21 11.96 -42.73 -3.09
C GLN A 21 10.54 -42.50 -2.57
N VAL A 22 10.09 -41.24 -2.55
CA VAL A 22 8.74 -40.87 -2.13
C VAL A 22 7.69 -41.49 -3.05
N ARG A 23 7.98 -41.55 -4.35
CA ARG A 23 7.08 -42.16 -5.34
C ARG A 23 6.94 -43.68 -5.14
N SER A 24 8.01 -44.38 -4.78
CA SER A 24 7.92 -45.82 -4.50
C SER A 24 7.15 -46.13 -3.21
N GLU A 25 7.23 -45.28 -2.19
CA GLU A 25 6.47 -45.45 -0.95
C GLU A 25 4.99 -45.08 -1.13
N MET A 26 4.67 -44.01 -1.86
CA MET A 26 3.27 -43.59 -2.12
C MET A 26 2.49 -44.54 -3.03
N VAL A 27 3.17 -45.38 -3.81
CA VAL A 27 2.52 -46.38 -4.69
C VAL A 27 2.29 -47.70 -3.95
N ALA A 28 2.98 -47.94 -2.84
CA ALA A 28 2.88 -49.18 -2.08
C ALA A 28 1.72 -49.19 -1.07
N ASP A 29 1.30 -48.02 -0.58
CA ASP A 29 0.11 -47.84 0.25
C ASP A 29 -0.98 -47.15 -0.57
N ASP A 30 -2.13 -47.82 -0.77
CA ASP A 30 -3.35 -47.27 -1.42
C ASP A 30 -3.94 -46.03 -0.68
N HIS A 31 -3.29 -45.57 0.38
CA HIS A 31 -3.61 -44.34 1.09
C HIS A 31 -2.82 -43.16 0.54
N VAL A 32 -3.35 -42.56 -0.54
CA VAL A 32 -2.91 -41.30 -1.16
C VAL A 32 -2.78 -40.12 -0.14
N ASP A 33 -3.33 -40.28 1.06
CA ASP A 33 -3.38 -39.27 2.12
C ASP A 33 -2.17 -39.26 3.07
N ALA A 34 -1.32 -40.30 3.06
CA ALA A 34 -0.20 -40.40 3.99
C ALA A 34 1.04 -39.68 3.43
N LEU A 35 1.16 -38.38 3.69
CA LEU A 35 2.47 -37.72 3.63
C LEU A 35 3.43 -38.48 4.58
N PRO A 36 4.61 -38.91 4.12
CA PRO A 36 5.57 -39.60 4.98
C PRO A 36 5.80 -38.84 6.30
N LEU A 37 5.87 -39.56 7.43
CA LEU A 37 6.01 -38.99 8.79
C LEU A 37 7.14 -37.96 8.90
N MET A 38 8.21 -38.12 8.11
CA MET A 38 9.30 -37.15 7.98
C MET A 38 8.85 -35.73 7.58
N TYR A 39 7.76 -35.61 6.81
CA TYR A 39 7.23 -34.31 6.37
C TYR A 39 6.29 -33.67 7.39
N LEU A 40 5.65 -34.47 8.23
CA LEU A 40 4.86 -33.95 9.35
C LEU A 40 5.74 -33.20 10.36
N ASP A 41 7.01 -33.59 10.49
CA ASP A 41 7.99 -32.85 11.28
C ASP A 41 8.33 -31.46 10.70
N GLN A 42 8.17 -31.27 9.39
CA GLN A 42 8.36 -29.96 8.74
C GLN A 42 7.12 -29.07 8.86
N LEU A 43 5.92 -29.64 9.03
CA LEU A 43 4.66 -28.88 9.16
C LEU A 43 4.70 -27.86 10.31
N LYS A 44 5.45 -28.13 11.39
CA LYS A 44 5.58 -27.20 12.53
C LYS A 44 6.23 -25.85 12.16
N TRP A 45 6.96 -25.79 11.06
CA TRP A 45 7.58 -24.56 10.56
C TRP A 45 6.65 -23.69 9.70
N ILE A 46 5.51 -24.24 9.23
CA ILE A 46 4.59 -23.51 8.35
C ILE A 46 4.16 -22.14 8.93
N PRO A 47 3.80 -22.01 10.22
CA PRO A 47 3.42 -20.71 10.77
C PRO A 47 4.56 -19.69 10.76
N VAL A 48 5.79 -20.13 11.06
CA VAL A 48 6.99 -19.28 11.07
C VAL A 48 7.35 -18.86 9.64
N LEU A 49 7.30 -19.78 8.69
CA LEU A 49 7.52 -19.48 7.27
C LEU A 49 6.44 -18.52 6.74
N ALA A 50 5.17 -18.75 7.08
CA ALA A 50 4.08 -17.87 6.69
C ALA A 50 4.26 -16.45 7.27
N PHE A 51 4.69 -16.34 8.53
CA PHE A 51 5.06 -15.05 9.12
C PHE A 51 6.16 -14.34 8.32
N ALA A 52 7.26 -15.05 8.04
CA ALA A 52 8.41 -14.50 7.33
C ALA A 52 8.06 -14.07 5.90
N VAL A 53 7.33 -14.92 5.16
CA VAL A 53 6.88 -14.66 3.80
C VAL A 53 5.91 -13.47 3.75
N SER A 54 4.93 -13.39 4.65
CA SER A 54 3.99 -12.24 4.69
C SER A 54 4.69 -10.92 5.01
N THR A 55 5.68 -10.96 5.91
CA THR A 55 6.51 -9.79 6.24
C THR A 55 7.35 -9.35 5.05
N LEU A 56 8.08 -10.29 4.43
CA LEU A 56 8.92 -10.03 3.26
C LEU A 56 8.10 -9.54 2.07
N GLN A 57 6.94 -10.14 1.82
CA GLN A 57 6.02 -9.72 0.76
C GLN A 57 5.61 -8.25 0.94
N THR A 58 5.32 -7.82 2.17
CA THR A 58 4.95 -6.44 2.45
C THR A 58 6.10 -5.48 2.11
N VAL A 59 7.32 -5.81 2.55
CA VAL A 59 8.53 -5.02 2.22
C VAL A 59 8.73 -4.95 0.70
N MET A 60 8.69 -6.10 0.04
CA MET A 60 8.87 -6.18 -1.41
C MET A 60 7.81 -5.38 -2.16
N GLN A 61 6.55 -5.42 -1.75
CA GLN A 61 5.48 -4.66 -2.38
C GLN A 61 5.73 -3.14 -2.28
N LEU A 62 6.14 -2.64 -1.12
CA LEU A 62 6.48 -1.22 -0.95
C LEU A 62 7.69 -0.81 -1.81
N LEU A 63 8.73 -1.64 -1.86
CA LEU A 63 9.92 -1.40 -2.67
C LEU A 63 9.62 -1.43 -4.17
N VAL A 64 8.82 -2.41 -4.61
CA VAL A 64 8.36 -2.51 -6.01
C VAL A 64 7.53 -1.28 -6.38
N THR A 65 6.60 -0.84 -5.52
CA THR A 65 5.85 0.40 -5.77
C THR A 65 6.77 1.61 -5.94
N ALA A 66 7.74 1.79 -5.04
CA ALA A 66 8.71 2.88 -5.15
C ALA A 66 9.56 2.78 -6.43
N ALA A 67 10.04 1.59 -6.75
CA ALA A 67 10.84 1.33 -7.95
C ALA A 67 10.05 1.61 -9.23
N PHE A 68 8.82 1.10 -9.35
CA PHE A 68 7.95 1.36 -10.50
C PHE A 68 7.66 2.85 -10.67
N CYS A 69 7.36 3.57 -9.58
CA CYS A 69 7.14 5.02 -9.66
C CYS A 69 8.37 5.78 -10.18
N ARG A 70 9.58 5.32 -9.83
CA ARG A 70 10.86 5.92 -10.25
C ARG A 70 11.30 5.54 -11.65
N LEU A 71 11.06 4.30 -12.07
CA LEU A 71 11.47 3.76 -13.37
C LEU A 71 10.51 4.17 -14.49
N LEU A 72 9.22 4.31 -14.19
CA LEU A 72 8.22 4.72 -15.18
C LEU A 72 8.32 6.23 -15.48
N PRO A 73 8.00 6.66 -16.73
CA PRO A 73 8.07 8.05 -17.16
C PRO A 73 7.36 9.02 -16.20
N LYS A 74 8.03 10.13 -15.86
CA LYS A 74 7.48 11.16 -14.99
C LYS A 74 6.45 12.02 -15.71
N VAL A 75 5.41 12.43 -14.98
CA VAL A 75 4.45 13.44 -15.44
C VAL A 75 4.93 14.82 -15.03
N GLN A 76 5.05 15.74 -16.00
CA GLN A 76 5.39 17.14 -15.74
C GLN A 76 4.18 18.03 -16.07
N PRO A 77 3.68 18.83 -15.11
CA PRO A 77 2.63 19.81 -15.38
C PRO A 77 3.13 20.98 -16.25
N PRO A 78 2.29 21.56 -17.14
CA PRO A 78 0.95 21.10 -17.48
C PRO A 78 1.00 19.84 -18.36
N PHE A 79 0.20 18.83 -18.01
CA PHE A 79 0.07 17.59 -18.77
C PHE A 79 -1.39 17.42 -19.19
N GLN A 80 -1.64 17.17 -20.48
CA GLN A 80 -2.98 16.84 -20.98
C GLN A 80 -2.86 15.82 -22.10
N ARG A 81 -3.47 14.65 -21.93
CA ARG A 81 -3.52 13.60 -22.95
C ARG A 81 -4.82 12.80 -22.84
N SER A 82 -5.43 12.47 -23.97
CA SER A 82 -6.56 11.54 -24.03
C SER A 82 -6.08 10.11 -24.14
N LEU A 83 -6.53 9.22 -23.26
CA LEU A 83 -6.35 7.74 -23.28
C LEU A 83 -4.93 7.21 -23.62
N SER A 84 -3.91 8.04 -23.50
CA SER A 84 -2.54 7.68 -23.88
C SER A 84 -1.91 6.72 -22.88
N ILE A 85 -0.94 5.93 -23.32
CA ILE A 85 -0.13 5.06 -22.43
C ILE A 85 0.48 5.88 -21.28
N ARG A 86 0.89 7.13 -21.51
CA ARG A 86 1.42 8.01 -20.45
C ARG A 86 0.37 8.36 -19.38
N ALA A 87 -0.88 8.58 -19.79
CA ALA A 87 -1.99 8.81 -18.87
C ALA A 87 -2.31 7.56 -18.06
N GLN A 88 -2.30 6.39 -18.70
CA GLN A 88 -2.48 5.10 -18.02
C GLN A 88 -1.34 4.81 -17.02
N ILE A 89 -0.09 5.12 -17.38
CA ILE A 89 1.06 5.03 -16.48
C ILE A 89 0.88 5.96 -15.27
N ALA A 90 0.42 7.20 -15.47
CA ALA A 90 0.15 8.13 -14.38
C ALA A 90 -0.95 7.60 -13.45
N ALA A 91 -2.06 7.11 -14.00
CA ALA A 91 -3.15 6.50 -13.24
C ALA A 91 -2.69 5.24 -12.47
N LEU A 92 -1.85 4.40 -13.09
CA LEU A 92 -1.24 3.24 -12.45
C LEU A 92 -0.38 3.64 -11.26
N LYS A 93 0.50 4.65 -11.42
CA LYS A 93 1.31 5.19 -10.31
C LYS A 93 0.45 5.66 -9.15
N MET A 94 -0.61 6.43 -9.43
CA MET A 94 -1.53 6.90 -8.39
C MET A 94 -2.19 5.73 -7.66
N SER A 95 -2.66 4.72 -8.40
CA SER A 95 -3.27 3.51 -7.82
C SER A 95 -2.30 2.73 -6.93
N MET A 96 -1.07 2.51 -7.40
CA MET A 96 -0.03 1.80 -6.63
C MET A 96 0.35 2.54 -5.35
N VAL A 97 0.49 3.87 -5.43
CA VAL A 97 0.82 4.71 -4.27
C VAL A 97 -0.33 4.78 -3.29
N LEU A 98 -1.57 4.86 -3.79
CA LEU A 98 -2.76 4.81 -2.95
C LEU A 98 -2.83 3.48 -2.19
N GLN A 99 -2.72 2.36 -2.89
CA GLN A 99 -2.73 1.03 -2.29
C GLN A 99 -1.60 0.86 -1.25
N ALA A 100 -0.39 1.35 -1.55
CA ALA A 100 0.72 1.30 -0.62
C ALA A 100 0.48 2.19 0.62
N SER A 101 -0.18 3.33 0.44
CA SER A 101 -0.57 4.21 1.55
C SER A 101 -1.68 3.58 2.41
N GLU A 102 -2.64 2.88 1.80
CA GLU A 102 -3.68 2.12 2.52
C GLU A 102 -3.04 1.00 3.35
N MET A 103 -2.06 0.30 2.77
CA MET A 103 -1.33 -0.73 3.49
C MET A 103 -0.58 -0.20 4.71
N LEU A 104 -0.09 1.03 4.64
CA LEU A 104 0.62 1.68 5.73
C LEU A 104 -0.33 2.24 6.81
N ALA A 105 -1.62 2.46 6.53
CA ALA A 105 -2.65 2.80 7.53
C ALA A 105 -2.19 3.83 8.58
N ASP A 106 -1.71 4.99 8.12
CA ASP A 106 -1.20 6.10 8.95
C ASP A 106 0.13 5.84 9.68
N ALA A 107 0.88 4.82 9.25
CA ALA A 107 2.24 4.59 9.70
C ALA A 107 3.13 5.82 9.47
N SER A 108 3.98 6.12 10.44
CA SER A 108 4.88 7.27 10.36
C SER A 108 5.89 7.22 9.19
N ILE A 109 6.05 6.05 8.55
CA ILE A 109 6.91 5.85 7.36
C ILE A 109 6.25 6.31 6.04
N VAL A 110 4.96 6.65 6.02
CA VAL A 110 4.24 7.08 4.80
C VAL A 110 4.95 8.22 4.07
N PRO A 111 5.35 9.35 4.70
CA PRO A 111 6.06 10.43 4.01
C PRO A 111 7.35 9.96 3.33
N TRP A 112 8.07 9.02 3.96
CA TRP A 112 9.31 8.47 3.42
C TRP A 112 9.04 7.60 2.19
N LEU A 113 8.02 6.75 2.23
CA LEU A 113 7.61 5.96 1.07
C LEU A 113 7.20 6.85 -0.12
N ILE A 114 6.32 7.83 0.10
CA ILE A 114 5.84 8.71 -0.98
C ILE A 114 7.01 9.54 -1.54
N ARG A 115 7.97 9.94 -0.70
CA ARG A 115 9.24 10.55 -1.14
C ARG A 115 10.03 9.62 -2.05
N MET A 116 10.15 8.34 -1.71
CA MET A 116 10.77 7.35 -2.59
C MET A 116 10.01 7.19 -3.90
N CYS A 117 8.68 7.32 -3.91
CA CYS A 117 7.88 7.27 -5.14
C CYS A 117 8.06 8.51 -6.04
N GLY A 118 8.54 9.64 -5.53
CA GLY A 118 8.90 10.80 -6.35
C GLY A 118 8.51 12.17 -5.81
N ALA A 119 7.76 12.24 -4.72
CA ALA A 119 7.35 13.50 -4.11
C ALA A 119 8.49 14.19 -3.36
N SER A 120 8.34 15.50 -3.16
CA SER A 120 9.22 16.29 -2.31
C SER A 120 8.56 16.53 -0.95
N PHE A 121 9.30 16.27 0.13
CA PHE A 121 8.83 16.47 1.50
C PHE A 121 9.88 17.22 2.31
N GLY A 122 9.46 18.19 3.10
CA GLY A 122 10.24 18.78 4.16
C GLY A 122 10.46 17.83 5.35
N HIS A 123 11.10 18.35 6.39
CA HIS A 123 11.38 17.62 7.62
C HIS A 123 10.20 17.69 8.58
N GLY A 124 10.02 16.64 9.39
CA GLY A 124 9.00 16.62 10.45
C GLY A 124 7.57 16.54 9.94
N CYS A 125 7.36 16.01 8.73
CA CYS A 125 6.04 15.79 8.18
C CYS A 125 5.46 14.48 8.70
N ALA A 126 4.16 14.48 8.97
CA ALA A 126 3.38 13.28 9.24
C ALA A 126 2.15 13.29 8.34
N MET A 127 1.81 12.14 7.77
CA MET A 127 0.59 12.01 7.00
C MET A 127 0.01 10.62 7.06
N GLY A 128 -1.31 10.57 6.96
CA GLY A 128 -2.06 9.35 6.74
C GLY A 128 -2.17 8.96 5.27
N LEU A 129 -3.17 8.15 4.95
CA LEU A 129 -3.56 7.83 3.56
C LEU A 129 -3.78 9.08 2.70
N GLN A 130 -3.11 9.20 1.56
CA GLN A 130 -3.34 10.29 0.61
C GLN A 130 -3.51 9.75 -0.82
N VAL A 131 -4.44 10.34 -1.58
CA VAL A 131 -4.51 10.16 -3.04
C VAL A 131 -3.57 11.18 -3.68
N THR A 132 -2.48 10.72 -4.28
CA THR A 132 -1.42 11.61 -4.81
C THR A 132 -0.86 11.09 -6.12
N LEU A 133 -0.38 12.02 -6.96
CA LEU A 133 0.57 11.71 -8.02
C LEU A 133 1.95 12.17 -7.52
N PRO A 134 2.85 11.26 -7.10
CA PRO A 134 4.03 11.62 -6.31
C PRO A 134 4.90 12.70 -6.94
N GLU A 135 5.25 12.57 -8.22
CA GLU A 135 6.16 13.52 -8.89
C GLU A 135 5.60 14.95 -9.04
N THR A 136 4.31 15.16 -8.77
CA THR A 136 3.66 16.48 -8.81
C THR A 136 3.30 17.03 -7.43
N LEU A 137 3.71 16.35 -6.36
CA LEU A 137 3.45 16.74 -4.98
C LEU A 137 4.70 17.32 -4.31
N GLU A 138 4.56 18.52 -3.76
CA GLU A 138 5.57 19.18 -2.94
C GLU A 138 4.98 19.55 -1.59
N VAL A 139 5.65 19.14 -0.52
CA VAL A 139 5.22 19.36 0.86
C VAL A 139 6.35 19.98 1.64
N GLY A 140 6.06 21.09 2.32
CA GLY A 140 6.98 21.84 3.16
C GLY A 140 7.34 21.09 4.44
N ARG A 141 7.91 21.82 5.40
CA ARG A 141 8.34 21.31 6.70
C ARG A 141 7.22 21.34 7.72
N GLY A 142 7.22 20.38 8.65
CA GLY A 142 6.31 20.37 9.80
C GLY A 142 4.84 20.31 9.43
N CYS A 143 4.52 19.69 8.29
CA CYS A 143 3.16 19.51 7.81
C CYS A 143 2.52 18.28 8.47
N PHE A 144 1.22 18.38 8.78
CA PHE A 144 0.44 17.25 9.29
C PHE A 144 -0.81 17.05 8.44
N PHE A 145 -0.95 15.91 7.78
CA PHE A 145 -2.11 15.59 6.94
C PHE A 145 -2.83 14.35 7.43
N ALA A 146 -4.07 14.50 7.84
CA ALA A 146 -4.88 13.36 8.24
C ALA A 146 -5.36 12.55 7.00
N THR A 147 -6.22 11.56 7.21
CA THR A 147 -6.43 10.45 6.27
C THR A 147 -7.44 10.82 5.18
N GLY A 148 -7.19 10.32 3.97
CA GLY A 148 -8.12 10.36 2.84
C GLY A 148 -8.15 11.69 2.09
N ASN A 149 -7.11 12.52 2.12
CA ASN A 149 -7.09 13.72 1.29
C ASN A 149 -6.66 13.41 -0.15
N ILE A 150 -7.17 14.21 -1.08
CA ILE A 150 -6.79 14.22 -2.50
C ILE A 150 -5.81 15.38 -2.70
N LEU A 151 -4.52 15.04 -2.79
CA LEU A 151 -3.39 15.98 -2.93
C LEU A 151 -2.75 15.85 -4.31
N THR A 152 -3.57 16.05 -5.33
CA THR A 152 -3.15 16.04 -6.72
C THR A 152 -4.04 16.98 -7.51
N SER A 153 -3.49 17.63 -8.54
CA SER A 153 -4.30 18.40 -9.46
C SER A 153 -4.89 17.53 -10.59
N VAL A 154 -4.73 16.21 -10.54
CA VAL A 154 -5.20 15.30 -11.59
C VAL A 154 -6.71 15.44 -11.75
N ASP A 155 -7.13 15.69 -12.99
CA ASP A 155 -8.51 15.78 -13.42
C ASP A 155 -8.73 14.82 -14.59
N VAL A 156 -9.77 14.00 -14.50
CA VAL A 156 -10.12 13.02 -15.53
C VAL A 156 -11.54 13.30 -15.99
N ASP A 157 -11.65 13.84 -17.20
CA ASP A 157 -12.93 14.26 -17.76
C ASP A 157 -13.02 13.84 -19.23
N GLN A 158 -14.10 13.14 -19.60
CA GLN A 158 -14.37 12.66 -20.97
C GLN A 158 -13.17 11.98 -21.64
N GLY A 159 -12.45 11.12 -20.91
CA GLY A 159 -11.26 10.42 -21.41
C GLY A 159 -9.98 11.27 -21.49
N GLN A 160 -10.06 12.56 -21.16
CA GLN A 160 -8.92 13.45 -21.03
C GLN A 160 -8.33 13.34 -19.63
N PHE A 161 -7.05 12.97 -19.56
CA PHE A 161 -6.28 13.01 -18.33
C PHE A 161 -5.49 14.32 -18.28
N LYS A 162 -5.80 15.18 -17.31
CA LYS A 162 -5.21 16.50 -17.14
C LYS A 162 -4.47 16.60 -15.81
N VAL A 163 -3.30 17.22 -15.83
CA VAL A 163 -2.55 17.63 -14.63
C VAL A 163 -2.11 19.08 -14.86
N PRO A 164 -2.98 20.06 -14.54
CA PRO A 164 -2.72 21.47 -14.83
C PRO A 164 -1.52 22.05 -14.06
N CYS A 165 -1.25 21.58 -12.84
CA CYS A 165 -0.20 22.15 -12.00
C CYS A 165 0.37 21.14 -10.99
N LYS A 166 1.34 21.58 -10.20
CA LYS A 166 1.78 20.83 -9.02
C LYS A 166 0.90 21.16 -7.82
N THR A 167 0.71 20.20 -6.94
CA THR A 167 0.07 20.43 -5.63
C THR A 167 1.17 20.80 -4.63
N VAL A 168 1.12 22.02 -4.11
CA VAL A 168 2.17 22.55 -3.23
C VAL A 168 1.61 22.89 -1.86
N MET A 169 2.02 22.14 -0.85
CA MET A 169 1.72 22.40 0.55
C MET A 169 2.90 23.13 1.17
N SER A 170 2.74 24.39 1.57
CA SER A 170 3.79 25.14 2.25
C SER A 170 4.06 24.63 3.67
N ASP A 171 5.13 25.16 4.29
CA ASP A 171 5.52 24.86 5.66
C ASP A 171 4.36 25.03 6.65
N HIS A 172 4.35 24.19 7.69
CA HIS A 172 3.42 24.26 8.81
C HIS A 172 1.94 24.24 8.42
N THR A 173 1.62 23.58 7.31
CA THR A 173 0.24 23.34 6.88
C THR A 173 -0.36 22.14 7.59
N PHE A 174 -1.66 22.23 7.89
CA PHE A 174 -2.41 21.21 8.61
C PHE A 174 -3.68 20.85 7.85
N LEU A 175 -3.91 19.56 7.63
CA LEU A 175 -5.11 19.05 6.96
C LEU A 175 -5.86 18.07 7.86
N GLY A 176 -7.15 18.29 8.02
CA GLY A 176 -8.10 17.28 8.52
C GLY A 176 -8.30 16.15 7.52
N ASN A 177 -9.28 15.29 7.78
CA ASN A 177 -9.60 14.15 6.92
C ASN A 177 -10.36 14.59 5.66
N HIS A 178 -10.24 13.80 4.59
CA HIS A 178 -11.13 13.86 3.41
C HIS A 178 -11.22 15.21 2.70
N ASN A 179 -10.10 15.93 2.61
CA ASN A 179 -10.00 17.18 1.86
C ASN A 179 -9.70 16.96 0.38
N HIS A 180 -10.10 17.92 -0.44
CA HIS A 180 -9.77 17.95 -1.85
C HIS A 180 -9.09 19.28 -2.20
N LEU A 181 -7.76 19.22 -2.41
CA LEU A 181 -6.87 20.37 -2.52
C LEU A 181 -5.99 20.26 -3.77
N LEU A 182 -6.52 20.68 -4.92
CA LEU A 182 -5.88 20.49 -6.22
C LEU A 182 -4.51 21.19 -6.30
N GLN A 183 -4.42 22.43 -5.82
CA GLN A 183 -3.23 23.28 -5.95
C GLN A 183 -2.43 23.42 -4.64
N GLY A 184 -2.97 22.92 -3.52
CA GLY A 184 -2.33 22.94 -2.20
C GLY A 184 -2.68 24.15 -1.33
N LEU A 185 -1.84 24.48 -0.35
CA LEU A 185 -2.09 25.49 0.69
C LEU A 185 -0.89 26.39 0.98
N PRO A 186 -1.12 27.67 1.34
CA PRO A 186 -0.07 28.59 1.79
C PRO A 186 0.40 28.27 3.21
N GLU A 187 1.52 28.88 3.61
CA GLU A 187 2.20 28.59 4.89
C GLU A 187 1.30 28.79 6.10
N GLY A 188 1.42 27.90 7.08
CA GLY A 188 0.71 28.01 8.36
C GLY A 188 -0.81 27.85 8.26
N SER A 189 -1.34 27.52 7.09
CA SER A 189 -2.78 27.38 6.87
C SER A 189 -3.29 26.03 7.34
N PHE A 190 -4.55 26.03 7.78
CA PHE A 190 -5.27 24.88 8.28
C PHE A 190 -6.47 24.59 7.37
N CYS A 191 -6.73 23.33 7.07
CA CYS A 191 -7.92 22.87 6.37
C CYS A 191 -8.68 21.90 7.27
N GLY A 192 -9.95 22.19 7.54
CA GLY A 192 -10.83 21.34 8.33
C GLY A 192 -11.15 20.02 7.64
N VAL A 193 -12.00 19.20 8.24
CA VAL A 193 -12.45 17.93 7.64
C VAL A 193 -13.39 18.21 6.47
N GLY A 194 -13.27 17.45 5.38
CA GLY A 194 -14.23 17.49 4.27
C GLY A 194 -14.23 18.80 3.48
N THR A 195 -13.12 19.53 3.46
CA THR A 195 -13.03 20.84 2.82
C THR A 195 -12.61 20.70 1.36
N TRP A 196 -13.26 21.46 0.47
CA TRP A 196 -12.92 21.53 -0.95
C TRP A 196 -12.35 22.90 -1.32
N LEU A 197 -11.11 22.92 -1.82
CA LEU A 197 -10.45 24.11 -2.36
C LEU A 197 -9.94 23.83 -3.77
N PRO A 198 -10.65 24.29 -4.82
CA PRO A 198 -10.22 24.10 -6.20
C PRO A 198 -8.97 24.91 -6.56
N ASN A 199 -8.81 26.08 -5.94
CA ASN A 199 -7.67 26.98 -6.15
C ASN A 199 -6.88 27.14 -4.86
N ARG A 200 -5.56 27.28 -4.98
CA ARG A 200 -4.70 27.55 -3.84
C ARG A 200 -4.99 28.96 -3.30
N PRO A 201 -5.35 29.10 -2.01
CA PRO A 201 -5.48 30.42 -1.42
C PRO A 201 -4.14 31.16 -1.37
N THR A 202 -4.19 32.49 -1.46
CA THR A 202 -3.00 33.35 -1.45
C THR A 202 -2.55 33.74 -0.04
N GLU A 203 -3.48 33.82 0.91
CA GLU A 203 -3.20 34.31 2.25
C GLU A 203 -2.69 33.20 3.20
N PRO A 204 -1.53 33.40 3.85
CA PRO A 204 -1.00 32.46 4.82
C PRO A 204 -1.75 32.53 6.16
N ASN A 205 -1.57 31.52 7.01
CA ASN A 205 -2.10 31.45 8.38
C ASN A 205 -3.63 31.54 8.47
N MET A 206 -4.34 31.07 7.44
CA MET A 206 -5.80 31.05 7.41
C MET A 206 -6.33 29.62 7.61
N SER A 207 -7.55 29.52 8.14
CA SER A 207 -8.25 28.25 8.31
C SER A 207 -9.40 28.15 7.32
N TYR A 208 -9.55 27.01 6.66
CA TYR A 208 -10.57 26.77 5.63
C TYR A 208 -11.46 25.60 6.02
N PHE A 209 -12.78 25.73 5.88
CA PHE A 209 -13.73 24.67 6.26
C PHE A 209 -14.92 24.58 5.31
N GLY A 210 -15.34 23.35 5.01
CA GLY A 210 -16.59 23.07 4.31
C GLY A 210 -16.46 23.01 2.79
N ASN A 211 -17.60 22.81 2.13
CA ASN A 211 -17.71 22.67 0.69
C ASN A 211 -18.94 23.45 0.18
N PRO A 212 -18.77 24.65 -0.42
CA PRO A 212 -17.49 25.33 -0.69
C PRO A 212 -16.80 25.83 0.59
N ALA A 213 -15.47 25.98 0.54
CA ALA A 213 -14.69 26.35 1.71
C ALA A 213 -14.96 27.79 2.20
N MET A 214 -15.32 27.91 3.47
CA MET A 214 -15.36 29.17 4.21
C MET A 214 -13.99 29.45 4.84
N LYS A 215 -13.59 30.72 4.82
CA LYS A 215 -12.29 31.19 5.30
C LYS A 215 -12.43 31.83 6.68
N PHE A 216 -11.60 31.40 7.61
CA PHE A 216 -11.53 31.89 8.98
C PHE A 216 -10.11 32.35 9.30
N ARG A 217 -10.01 33.38 10.13
CA ARG A 217 -8.72 33.75 10.71
C ARG A 217 -8.33 32.68 11.72
N ARG A 218 -7.16 32.09 11.54
CA ARG A 218 -6.63 31.17 12.56
C ARG A 218 -6.43 31.97 13.84
N LEU A 219 -7.03 31.51 14.93
CA LEU A 219 -6.78 32.08 16.25
C LEU A 219 -5.34 31.68 16.64
N GLY A 220 -4.39 32.56 16.37
CA GLY A 220 -2.98 32.32 16.69
C GLY A 220 -2.07 33.50 16.40
N ASN A 221 -1.95 34.40 17.38
CA ASN A 221 -0.72 35.16 17.70
C ASN A 221 -0.80 36.08 18.95
N GLN A 222 -1.92 36.15 19.69
CA GLN A 222 -1.95 36.95 20.94
C GLN A 222 -1.18 36.31 22.13
N SER A 223 -0.74 35.05 22.02
CA SER A 223 0.12 34.39 23.00
C SER A 223 1.56 34.22 22.50
N ALA A 224 2.11 35.26 21.86
CA ALA A 224 3.52 35.35 21.46
C ALA A 224 4.54 35.28 22.63
N GLY A 225 4.08 35.11 23.89
CA GLY A 225 4.93 34.96 25.08
C GLY A 225 4.94 33.57 25.71
N THR A 226 4.05 32.65 25.34
CA THR A 226 3.96 31.32 25.97
C THR A 226 3.91 30.25 24.90
N ARG A 227 4.93 29.39 24.86
CA ARG A 227 4.91 28.12 24.11
C ARG A 227 3.77 27.21 24.63
N GLN A 228 2.52 27.53 24.33
CA GLN A 228 1.35 26.69 24.62
C GLN A 228 1.15 25.64 23.52
N GLY A 229 2.23 24.95 23.15
CA GLY A 229 2.15 23.69 22.43
C GLY A 229 2.37 22.55 23.44
N PRO A 230 1.85 21.34 23.17
CA PRO A 230 2.27 20.18 23.97
C PRO A 230 3.79 20.10 23.99
N GLU A 231 4.34 19.69 25.14
CA GLU A 231 5.77 19.55 25.32
C GLU A 231 6.37 18.66 24.23
N ARG A 232 7.59 18.96 23.78
CA ARG A 232 8.24 18.16 22.73
C ARG A 232 8.39 16.73 23.25
N ALA A 233 7.83 15.77 22.52
CA ALA A 233 7.97 14.36 22.85
C ALA A 233 9.45 13.98 23.00
N SER A 234 9.75 13.17 24.02
CA SER A 234 11.10 12.65 24.26
C SER A 234 11.62 11.87 23.04
N CYS A 235 12.93 11.69 22.94
CA CYS A 235 13.52 10.89 21.86
C CYS A 235 12.96 9.45 21.87
N LEU A 236 12.81 8.86 23.06
CA LEU A 236 12.22 7.54 23.24
C LEU A 236 10.77 7.49 22.77
N ALA A 237 9.94 8.48 23.09
CA ALA A 237 8.55 8.52 22.66
C ALA A 237 8.42 8.62 21.14
N ARG A 238 9.28 9.43 20.48
CA ARG A 238 9.33 9.52 19.01
C ARG A 238 9.80 8.21 18.38
N MET A 239 10.87 7.62 18.90
CA MET A 239 11.37 6.31 18.44
C MET A 239 10.28 5.24 18.58
N TRP A 240 9.64 5.16 19.74
CA TRP A 240 8.55 4.20 19.99
C TRP A 240 7.38 4.42 19.04
N HIS A 241 6.96 5.66 18.84
CA HIS A 241 5.91 5.98 17.86
C HIS A 241 6.26 5.53 16.45
N HIS A 242 7.49 5.77 15.99
CA HIS A 242 7.94 5.29 14.68
C HIS A 242 7.98 3.76 14.61
N PHE A 243 8.50 3.11 15.64
CA PHE A 243 8.57 1.65 15.71
C PHE A 243 7.20 1.00 15.78
N SER A 244 6.29 1.48 16.64
CA SER A 244 4.96 0.90 16.81
C SER A 244 4.15 1.04 15.53
N THR A 245 4.02 2.26 15.01
CA THR A 245 3.16 2.53 13.86
C THR A 245 3.72 1.97 12.56
N SER A 246 5.04 1.85 12.42
CA SER A 246 5.64 1.46 11.14
C SER A 246 6.18 0.03 11.15
N VAL A 247 6.68 -0.48 12.28
CA VAL A 247 7.19 -1.85 12.38
C VAL A 247 6.12 -2.80 12.89
N MET A 248 5.50 -2.48 14.03
CA MET A 248 4.52 -3.38 14.63
C MET A 248 3.22 -3.45 13.80
N ASP A 249 2.60 -2.32 13.53
CA ASP A 249 1.29 -2.27 12.87
C ASP A 249 1.34 -2.71 11.40
N VAL A 250 2.44 -2.42 10.70
CA VAL A 250 2.55 -2.74 9.28
C VAL A 250 3.10 -4.13 9.05
N PHE A 251 4.27 -4.44 9.63
CA PHE A 251 5.05 -5.63 9.28
C PHE A 251 4.76 -6.79 10.24
N LEU A 252 4.86 -6.58 11.56
CA LEU A 252 4.62 -7.65 12.52
C LEU A 252 3.17 -8.11 12.47
N TYR A 253 2.20 -7.19 12.41
CA TYR A 253 0.79 -7.55 12.31
C TYR A 253 0.50 -8.42 11.08
N ARG A 254 1.05 -8.08 9.91
CA ARG A 254 0.91 -8.90 8.70
C ARG A 254 1.63 -10.25 8.80
N GLY A 255 2.80 -10.28 9.44
CA GLY A 255 3.47 -11.52 9.78
C GLY A 255 2.59 -12.41 10.67
N VAL A 256 2.00 -11.85 11.73
CA VAL A 256 1.09 -12.58 12.62
C VAL A 256 -0.15 -13.07 11.87
N GLN A 257 -0.74 -12.24 10.99
CA GLN A 257 -1.84 -12.68 10.13
C GLN A 257 -1.43 -13.86 9.23
N GLY A 258 -0.22 -13.83 8.66
CA GLY A 258 0.36 -14.95 7.91
C GLY A 258 0.49 -16.21 8.77
N MET A 259 1.05 -16.07 9.98
CA MET A 259 1.18 -17.16 10.95
C MET A 259 -0.17 -17.78 11.32
N VAL A 260 -1.17 -16.96 11.66
CA VAL A 260 -2.54 -17.39 11.99
C VAL A 260 -3.16 -18.15 10.81
N THR A 261 -2.96 -17.64 9.58
CA THR A 261 -3.41 -18.32 8.36
C THR A 261 -2.73 -19.69 8.20
N GLY A 262 -1.42 -19.77 8.45
CA GLY A 262 -0.66 -21.01 8.44
C GLY A 262 -1.15 -22.03 9.48
N LEU A 263 -1.45 -21.57 10.70
CA LEU A 263 -2.02 -22.40 11.77
C LEU A 263 -3.43 -22.89 11.43
N ALA A 264 -4.26 -22.04 10.83
CA ALA A 264 -5.59 -22.41 10.37
C ALA A 264 -5.53 -23.49 9.29
N LEU A 265 -4.59 -23.39 8.35
CA LEU A 265 -4.34 -24.40 7.33
C LEU A 265 -3.94 -25.76 7.95
N LEU A 266 -2.98 -25.74 8.88
CA LEU A 266 -2.54 -26.94 9.61
C LEU A 266 -3.69 -27.60 10.38
N SER A 267 -4.48 -26.80 11.09
CA SER A 267 -5.62 -27.28 11.86
C SER A 267 -6.70 -27.86 10.95
N SER A 268 -7.04 -27.16 9.87
CA SER A 268 -8.01 -27.61 8.87
C SER A 268 -7.60 -28.95 8.27
N ARG A 269 -6.31 -29.10 7.90
CA ARG A 269 -5.78 -30.37 7.38
C ARG A 269 -5.88 -31.51 8.39
N ARG A 270 -5.69 -31.24 9.69
CA ARG A 270 -5.77 -32.24 10.75
C ARG A 270 -7.21 -32.71 11.02
N PHE A 271 -8.18 -31.79 10.99
CA PHE A 271 -9.56 -32.09 11.37
C PHE A 271 -10.47 -32.41 10.18
N CYS A 272 -10.21 -31.83 9.00
CA CYS A 272 -11.05 -31.93 7.80
C CYS A 272 -10.22 -32.12 6.50
N PRO A 273 -9.36 -33.15 6.41
CA PRO A 273 -8.35 -33.28 5.34
C PRO A 273 -8.95 -33.25 3.93
N VAL A 274 -10.08 -33.93 3.71
CA VAL A 274 -10.76 -33.99 2.40
C VAL A 274 -11.20 -32.61 1.92
N ILE A 275 -11.76 -31.79 2.81
CA ILE A 275 -12.24 -30.44 2.48
C ILE A 275 -11.05 -29.52 2.19
N THR A 276 -10.01 -29.56 3.04
CA THR A 276 -8.80 -28.76 2.84
C THR A 276 -8.11 -29.09 1.53
N GLN A 277 -7.98 -30.38 1.20
CA GLN A 277 -7.36 -30.84 -0.03
C GLN A 277 -8.16 -30.38 -1.25
N SER A 278 -9.48 -30.56 -1.23
CA SER A 278 -10.38 -30.11 -2.31
C SER A 278 -10.28 -28.60 -2.54
N ALA A 279 -10.18 -27.81 -1.46
CA ALA A 279 -10.01 -26.37 -1.53
C ALA A 279 -8.66 -25.96 -2.14
N LEU A 280 -7.57 -26.65 -1.76
CA LEU A 280 -6.24 -26.40 -2.31
C LEU A 280 -6.16 -26.79 -3.79
N ASP A 281 -6.77 -27.91 -4.18
CA ASP A 281 -6.81 -28.39 -5.57
C ASP A 281 -7.62 -27.43 -6.44
N LEU A 282 -8.79 -26.98 -5.96
CA LEU A 282 -9.58 -25.95 -6.64
C LEU A 282 -8.80 -24.65 -6.81
N HIS A 283 -8.10 -24.20 -5.76
CA HIS A 283 -7.28 -22.99 -5.84
C HIS A 283 -6.14 -23.13 -6.86
N GLY A 284 -5.49 -24.30 -6.88
CA GLY A 284 -4.46 -24.65 -7.85
C GLY A 284 -4.97 -24.65 -9.29
N LEU A 285 -6.14 -25.24 -9.54
CA LEU A 285 -6.80 -25.24 -10.84
C LEU A 285 -7.13 -23.82 -11.31
N CYS A 286 -7.69 -22.99 -10.42
CA CYS A 286 -7.97 -21.58 -10.74
C CYS A 286 -6.69 -20.82 -11.10
N LEU A 287 -5.60 -21.05 -10.37
CA LEU A 287 -4.29 -20.46 -10.65
C LEU A 287 -3.72 -20.91 -11.99
N GLY A 288 -3.74 -22.22 -12.26
CA GLY A 288 -3.30 -22.78 -13.54
C GLY A 288 -4.08 -22.20 -14.71
N PHE A 289 -5.41 -22.11 -14.58
CA PHE A 289 -6.28 -21.50 -15.58
C PHE A 289 -5.95 -20.02 -15.82
N LEU A 290 -5.69 -19.25 -14.75
CA LEU A 290 -5.33 -17.85 -14.85
C LEU A 290 -3.95 -17.64 -15.51
N VAL A 291 -2.98 -18.51 -15.21
CA VAL A 291 -1.67 -18.51 -15.89
C VAL A 291 -1.83 -18.88 -17.36
N SER A 292 -2.63 -19.89 -17.70
CA SER A 292 -2.92 -20.26 -19.10
C SER A 292 -3.55 -19.10 -19.86
N LEU A 293 -4.53 -18.41 -19.27
CA LEU A 293 -5.14 -17.21 -19.86
C LEU A 293 -4.13 -16.08 -20.10
N LEU A 294 -3.26 -15.81 -19.12
CA LEU A 294 -2.25 -14.74 -19.24
C LEU A 294 -1.12 -15.08 -20.21
N SER A 295 -0.77 -16.36 -20.34
CA SER A 295 0.30 -16.83 -21.22
C SER A 295 -0.07 -16.81 -22.71
N GLY A 296 -1.36 -16.63 -23.04
CA GLY A 296 -1.84 -16.69 -24.43
C GLY A 296 -1.69 -18.08 -25.09
N VAL A 297 -1.23 -19.09 -24.34
CA VAL A 297 -1.08 -20.47 -24.78
C VAL A 297 -2.48 -21.08 -24.88
N GLY A 298 -3.15 -20.81 -25.99
CA GLY A 298 -4.51 -21.31 -26.24
C GLY A 298 -5.39 -20.43 -27.10
N GLN A 299 -4.95 -19.28 -27.62
CA GLN A 299 -5.69 -18.67 -28.73
C GLN A 299 -5.45 -19.52 -29.99
N PRO A 300 -6.46 -20.26 -30.50
CA PRO A 300 -6.32 -20.90 -31.79
C PRO A 300 -6.00 -19.81 -32.80
N ALA A 301 -4.95 -20.01 -33.59
CA ALA A 301 -4.67 -19.16 -34.73
C ALA A 301 -5.94 -19.12 -35.59
N LEU A 302 -6.66 -17.99 -35.55
CA LEU A 302 -7.69 -17.67 -36.53
C LEU A 302 -6.94 -17.54 -37.86
N GLN A 303 -6.76 -18.67 -38.55
CA GLN A 303 -6.33 -18.70 -39.94
C GLN A 303 -7.44 -18.03 -40.75
N GLN A 304 -7.14 -16.82 -41.22
CA GLN A 304 -7.77 -16.21 -42.39
C GLN A 304 -7.10 -16.75 -43.65
#